data_AF-A0A7S0QYF9-F1
#
_entry.id   AF-A0A7S0QYF9-F1
#
_cell.length_a   1.000
_cell.length_b   1.000
_cell.length_c   1.000
_cell.angle_alpha   90.00
_cell.angle_beta   90.00
_cell.angle_gamma   90.00
#
_symmetry.space_group_name_H-M   'P 1'
#
loop_
_entity.id
_entity.type
_entity.pdbx_description
1 polymer ?
#
loop_
_entity_poly.entity_id
_entity_poly.type
_entity_poly.pdbx_seq_one_letter_code
_entity_poly.pdbx_strand_id
1 'polypeptide(L)'
;IGDEMIWSCHRCLIYLGDLDRYAQLYVEGGQSDWRIPEKHYDAASMLLPHVGNPHNQIAVLATYRADDLAGVYSYARALLCASPFVTARENLSLLFEKNRQKCRDLHGRNFSKAGSRTGSVDVHSKKRADFCSRFVRLQGVLWTKVDIDEYKMIESSLLTEFINLLDVGDLDGIPLIMVAVTSIFIIHQIE
;
A
#
# COMPACT_ATOMS: atom_id res chain seq x y z
N ILE A 1 -18.46 -18.23 25.61
CA ILE A 1 -17.50 -19.33 25.36
C ILE A 1 -17.03 -19.34 23.89
N GLY A 2 -17.91 -19.47 22.89
CA GLY A 2 -17.50 -19.50 21.47
C GLY A 2 -16.76 -18.23 21.00
N ASP A 3 -17.32 -17.05 21.27
CA ASP A 3 -16.71 -15.78 20.82
C ASP A 3 -15.35 -15.52 21.47
N GLU A 4 -15.21 -15.78 22.77
CA GLU A 4 -13.94 -15.60 23.49
C GLU A 4 -12.82 -16.50 22.94
N MET A 5 -13.15 -17.72 22.53
CA MET A 5 -12.20 -18.62 21.87
C MET A 5 -11.76 -18.07 20.51
N ILE A 6 -12.68 -17.56 19.70
CA ILE A 6 -12.34 -16.94 18.40
C ILE A 6 -11.42 -15.73 18.60
N TRP A 7 -11.73 -14.88 19.57
CA TRP A 7 -10.87 -13.74 19.92
C TRP A 7 -9.48 -14.16 20.41
N SER A 8 -9.39 -15.24 21.19
CA SER A 8 -8.11 -15.80 21.62
C SER A 8 -7.30 -16.29 20.42
N CYS A 9 -7.90 -17.08 19.53
CA CYS A 9 -7.25 -17.56 18.31
C CYS A 9 -6.79 -16.41 17.40
N HIS A 10 -7.63 -15.39 17.21
CA HIS A 10 -7.28 -14.19 16.44
C HIS A 10 -6.03 -13.51 17.01
N ARG A 11 -5.97 -13.28 18.33
CA ARG A 11 -4.79 -12.66 18.97
C ARG A 11 -3.55 -13.53 18.85
N CYS A 12 -3.68 -14.84 19.02
CA CYS A 12 -2.55 -15.77 18.81
C CYS A 12 -2.00 -15.66 17.39
N LEU A 13 -2.85 -15.57 16.38
CA LEU A 13 -2.42 -15.39 14.99
C LEU A 13 -1.73 -14.05 14.76
N ILE A 14 -2.24 -12.95 15.34
CA ILE A 14 -1.55 -11.65 15.30
C ILE A 14 -0.14 -11.78 15.88
N TYR A 15 0.00 -12.38 17.07
CA TYR A 15 1.30 -12.49 17.74
C TYR A 15 2.26 -13.44 17.00
N LEU A 16 1.77 -14.54 16.42
CA LEU A 16 2.58 -15.40 15.57
C LEU A 16 3.09 -14.64 14.34
N GLY A 17 2.23 -13.87 13.68
CA GLY A 17 2.62 -13.01 12.58
C GLY A 17 3.67 -11.97 12.98
N ASP A 18 3.56 -11.39 14.19
CA ASP A 18 4.55 -10.44 14.70
C ASP A 18 5.89 -11.10 15.00
N LEU A 19 5.89 -12.27 15.64
CA LEU A 19 7.12 -13.03 15.91
C LEU A 19 7.85 -13.39 14.62
N ASP A 20 7.14 -13.89 13.61
CA ASP A 20 7.72 -14.18 12.30
C ASP A 20 8.23 -12.91 11.62
N ARG A 21 7.46 -11.83 11.66
CA ARG A 21 7.87 -10.53 11.10
C ARG A 21 9.16 -10.04 11.75
N TYR A 22 9.28 -10.12 13.08
CA TYR A 22 10.50 -9.75 13.78
C TYR A 22 11.67 -10.66 13.38
N ALA A 23 11.47 -11.99 13.32
CA ALA A 23 12.51 -12.90 12.86
C ALA A 23 13.03 -12.54 11.47
N GLN A 24 12.14 -12.17 10.54
CA GLN A 24 12.51 -11.77 9.17
C GLN A 24 13.31 -10.47 9.09
N LEU A 25 13.20 -9.57 10.08
CA LEU A 25 13.99 -8.32 10.14
C LEU A 25 15.45 -8.55 10.50
N TYR A 26 15.79 -9.69 11.10
CA TYR A 26 17.15 -10.03 11.54
C TYR A 26 17.81 -11.11 10.66
N VAL A 27 17.23 -11.44 9.51
CA VAL A 27 17.85 -12.35 8.55
C VAL A 27 19.06 -11.66 7.92
N GLU A 28 20.26 -12.12 8.27
CA GLU A 28 21.50 -11.60 7.70
C GLU A 28 21.77 -12.17 6.30
N GLY A 29 22.13 -11.29 5.35
CA GLY A 29 22.64 -11.71 4.04
C GLY A 29 21.60 -12.30 3.06
N GLY A 30 20.30 -12.30 3.41
CA GLY A 30 19.20 -12.81 2.57
C GLY A 30 18.07 -11.81 2.36
N GLN A 31 17.15 -12.13 1.44
CA GLN A 31 15.88 -11.40 1.31
C GLN A 31 14.88 -11.93 2.34
N SER A 32 14.28 -11.02 3.12
CA SER A 32 13.22 -11.35 4.08
C SER A 32 12.01 -11.98 3.37
N ASP A 33 11.52 -13.11 3.90
CA ASP A 33 10.31 -13.77 3.41
C ASP A 33 9.09 -13.34 4.23
N TRP A 34 8.38 -12.36 3.70
CA TRP A 34 7.18 -11.81 4.33
C TRP A 34 5.92 -12.66 4.14
N ARG A 35 5.97 -13.79 3.41
CA ARG A 35 4.77 -14.60 3.12
C ARG A 35 4.24 -15.33 4.36
N ILE A 36 5.14 -15.74 5.26
CA ILE A 36 4.77 -16.43 6.49
C ILE A 36 4.01 -15.50 7.45
N PRO A 37 4.54 -14.33 7.85
CA PRO A 37 3.78 -13.41 8.71
C PRO A 37 2.47 -12.95 8.07
N GLU A 38 2.45 -12.73 6.75
CA GLU A 38 1.22 -12.37 6.02
C GLU A 38 0.13 -13.43 6.13
N LYS A 39 0.46 -14.73 5.98
CA LYS A 39 -0.51 -15.83 6.16
C LYS A 39 -1.15 -15.83 7.55
N HIS A 40 -0.39 -15.51 8.59
CA HIS A 40 -0.93 -15.40 9.95
C HIS A 40 -1.91 -14.24 10.07
N TYR A 41 -1.58 -13.07 9.52
CA TYR A 41 -2.49 -11.92 9.52
C TYR A 41 -3.74 -12.15 8.66
N ASP A 42 -3.61 -12.80 7.50
CA ASP A 42 -4.75 -13.17 6.65
C ASP A 42 -5.68 -14.14 7.38
N ALA A 43 -5.14 -15.16 8.06
CA ALA A 43 -5.93 -16.06 8.90
C ALA A 43 -6.63 -15.32 10.06
N ALA A 44 -5.95 -14.37 10.70
CA ALA A 44 -6.56 -13.53 11.74
C ALA A 44 -7.72 -12.69 11.19
N SER A 45 -7.56 -12.15 9.97
CA SER A 45 -8.59 -11.39 9.26
C SER A 45 -9.78 -12.28 8.86
N MET A 46 -9.55 -13.52 8.43
CA MET A 46 -10.62 -14.47 8.12
C MET A 46 -11.45 -14.84 9.36
N LEU A 47 -10.83 -14.96 10.54
CA LEU A 47 -11.55 -15.24 11.79
C LEU A 47 -12.43 -14.07 12.24
N LEU A 48 -11.91 -12.84 12.15
CA LEU A 48 -12.61 -11.63 12.59
C LEU A 48 -12.48 -10.53 11.51
N PRO A 49 -13.27 -10.60 10.41
CA PRO A 49 -13.15 -9.69 9.27
C PRO A 49 -13.55 -8.23 9.59
N HIS A 50 -14.25 -8.02 10.70
CA HIS A 50 -14.68 -6.71 11.17
C HIS A 50 -13.62 -5.99 12.01
N VAL A 51 -12.46 -6.61 12.29
CA VAL A 51 -11.39 -6.04 13.10
C VAL A 51 -10.27 -5.52 12.20
N GLY A 52 -9.88 -4.26 12.37
CA GLY A 52 -8.89 -3.60 11.50
C GLY A 52 -7.43 -4.00 11.74
N ASN A 53 -7.09 -4.56 12.91
CA ASN A 53 -5.69 -4.82 13.30
C ASN A 53 -4.89 -5.69 12.30
N PRO A 54 -5.41 -6.84 11.80
CA PRO A 54 -4.68 -7.63 10.80
C PRO A 54 -4.30 -6.82 9.55
N HIS A 55 -5.19 -5.93 9.08
CA HIS A 55 -4.91 -5.08 7.92
C HIS A 55 -3.83 -4.02 8.21
N ASN A 56 -3.77 -3.49 9.43
CA ASN A 56 -2.65 -2.63 9.85
C ASN A 56 -1.33 -3.40 9.78
N GLN A 57 -1.28 -4.66 10.26
CA GLN A 57 -0.07 -5.47 10.19
C GLN A 57 0.34 -5.82 8.76
N ILE A 58 -0.62 -6.13 7.88
CA ILE A 58 -0.37 -6.34 6.45
C ILE A 58 0.18 -5.06 5.79
N ALA A 59 -0.35 -3.88 6.16
CA ALA A 59 0.17 -2.61 5.68
C ALA A 59 1.64 -2.41 6.08
N VAL A 60 2.02 -2.77 7.31
CA VAL A 60 3.42 -2.75 7.77
C VAL A 60 4.30 -3.64 6.91
N LEU A 61 3.86 -4.87 6.58
CA LEU A 61 4.60 -5.76 5.66
C LEU A 61 4.79 -5.13 4.27
N ALA A 62 3.76 -4.46 3.74
CA ALA A 62 3.85 -3.76 2.46
C ALA A 62 4.93 -2.67 2.48
N THR A 63 5.12 -1.98 3.62
CA THR A 63 6.20 -0.98 3.74
C THR A 63 7.60 -1.59 3.66
N TYR A 64 7.81 -2.80 4.20
CA TYR A 64 9.09 -3.51 4.06
C TYR A 64 9.34 -4.00 2.63
N ARG A 65 8.28 -4.21 1.86
CA ARG A 65 8.35 -4.55 0.42
C ARG A 65 8.47 -3.31 -0.48
N ALA A 66 8.46 -2.11 0.09
CA ALA A 66 8.38 -0.83 -0.63
C ALA A 66 7.18 -0.75 -1.60
N ASP A 67 6.06 -1.41 -1.26
CA ASP A 67 4.81 -1.38 -1.99
C ASP A 67 3.84 -0.38 -1.35
N ASP A 68 3.99 0.89 -1.71
CA ASP A 68 3.20 1.98 -1.15
C ASP A 68 1.70 1.82 -1.45
N LEU A 69 1.32 1.30 -2.63
CA LEU A 69 -0.10 1.11 -3.00
C LEU A 69 -0.75 0.06 -2.10
N ALA A 70 -0.11 -1.09 -1.93
CA ALA A 70 -0.61 -2.13 -1.02
C ALA A 70 -0.63 -1.64 0.44
N GLY A 71 0.34 -0.81 0.84
CA GLY A 71 0.37 -0.18 2.16
C GLY A 71 -0.82 0.75 2.40
N VAL A 72 -1.08 1.69 1.49
CA VAL A 72 -2.23 2.61 1.58
C VAL A 72 -3.54 1.84 1.60
N TYR A 73 -3.71 0.89 0.67
CA TYR A 73 -4.90 0.04 0.60
C TYR A 73 -5.16 -0.69 1.92
N SER A 74 -4.11 -1.27 2.51
CA SER A 74 -4.22 -2.04 3.75
C SER A 74 -4.51 -1.16 4.96
N TYR A 75 -3.90 0.03 5.07
CA TYR A 75 -4.27 1.02 6.10
C TYR A 75 -5.71 1.52 5.92
N ALA A 76 -6.16 1.76 4.68
CA ALA A 76 -7.55 2.10 4.39
C ALA A 76 -8.50 1.01 4.89
N ARG A 77 -8.22 -0.27 4.59
CA ARG A 77 -9.03 -1.39 5.13
C ARG A 77 -9.02 -1.43 6.66
N ALA A 78 -7.87 -1.20 7.30
CA ALA A 78 -7.78 -1.15 8.75
C ALA A 78 -8.67 -0.08 9.39
N LEU A 79 -8.91 1.03 8.67
CA LEU A 79 -9.76 2.14 9.12
C LEU A 79 -11.24 1.97 8.73
N LEU A 80 -11.53 1.22 7.66
CA LEU A 80 -12.89 0.99 7.16
C LEU A 80 -13.62 -0.18 7.83
N CYS A 81 -12.92 -1.04 8.57
CA CYS A 81 -13.53 -2.12 9.36
C CYS A 81 -14.51 -1.58 10.42
N ALA A 82 -15.52 -2.37 10.79
CA ALA A 82 -16.50 -1.97 11.82
C ALA A 82 -15.88 -1.75 13.22
N SER A 83 -14.76 -2.40 13.51
CA SER A 83 -13.86 -2.09 14.62
C SER A 83 -12.52 -1.59 14.04
N PRO A 84 -12.40 -0.27 13.76
CA PRO A 84 -11.21 0.31 13.14
C PRO A 84 -9.95 0.18 14.01
N PHE A 85 -8.79 0.07 13.36
CA PHE A 85 -7.50 0.23 14.04
C PHE A 85 -6.99 1.66 13.87
N VAL A 86 -7.32 2.52 14.83
CA VAL A 86 -7.15 3.99 14.70
C VAL A 86 -5.70 4.44 14.47
N THR A 87 -4.71 3.71 14.97
CA THR A 87 -3.27 3.98 14.74
C THR A 87 -2.89 3.93 13.26
N ALA A 88 -3.66 3.22 12.42
CA ALA A 88 -3.44 3.19 10.98
C ALA A 88 -3.52 4.59 10.33
N ARG A 89 -4.25 5.54 10.93
CA ARG A 89 -4.36 6.92 10.44
C ARG A 89 -3.03 7.68 10.48
N GLU A 90 -2.30 7.54 11.59
CA GLU A 90 -0.98 8.15 11.76
C GLU A 90 0.04 7.46 10.85
N ASN A 91 0.01 6.13 10.81
CA ASN A 91 0.88 5.34 9.93
C ASN A 91 0.66 5.68 8.44
N LEU A 92 -0.59 5.88 8.03
CA LEU A 92 -0.93 6.30 6.67
C LEU A 92 -0.39 7.69 6.34
N SER A 93 -0.50 8.64 7.28
CA SER A 93 0.07 9.98 7.12
C SER A 93 1.59 9.94 6.97
N LEU A 94 2.28 9.08 7.74
CA LEU A 94 3.72 8.87 7.60
C LEU A 94 4.10 8.23 6.26
N LEU A 95 3.29 7.29 5.76
CA LEU A 95 3.50 6.69 4.44
C LEU A 95 3.40 7.76 3.34
N PHE A 96 2.37 8.62 3.38
CA PHE A 96 2.23 9.70 2.40
C PHE A 96 3.38 10.70 2.45
N GLU A 97 3.89 11.06 3.63
CA GLU A 97 5.04 11.96 3.74
C GLU A 97 6.31 11.33 3.15
N LYS A 98 6.57 10.04 3.42
CA LYS A 98 7.70 9.31 2.80
C LYS A 98 7.56 9.24 1.29
N ASN A 99 6.36 8.93 0.79
CA ASN A 99 6.09 8.87 -0.65
C ASN A 99 6.28 10.24 -1.31
N ARG A 100 5.84 11.32 -0.67
CA ARG A 100 6.05 12.70 -1.14
C ARG A 100 7.53 13.03 -1.31
N GLN A 101 8.37 12.69 -0.33
CA GLN A 101 9.82 12.89 -0.42
C GLN A 101 10.43 12.10 -1.59
N LYS A 102 10.08 10.81 -1.70
CA LYS A 102 10.50 9.94 -2.81
C LYS A 102 10.09 10.50 -4.18
N CYS A 103 8.88 11.03 -4.31
CA CYS A 103 8.40 11.60 -5.57
C CYS A 103 9.10 12.92 -5.94
N ARG A 104 9.52 13.75 -4.97
CA ARG A 104 10.31 14.96 -5.27
C ARG A 104 11.67 14.62 -5.89
N ASP A 105 12.33 13.58 -5.39
CA ASP A 105 13.60 13.10 -5.92
C ASP A 105 13.48 12.54 -7.35
N LEU A 106 12.29 12.05 -7.71
CA LEU A 106 11.98 11.58 -9.06
C LEU A 106 11.73 12.74 -10.04
N HIS A 107 11.12 13.84 -9.60
CA HIS A 107 10.96 15.05 -10.43
C HIS A 107 12.31 15.78 -10.66
N GLY A 108 13.25 15.70 -9.71
CA GLY A 108 14.62 16.23 -9.87
C GLY A 108 15.49 15.42 -10.83
N ARG A 109 15.15 14.14 -11.07
CA ARG A 109 15.69 13.34 -12.17
C ARG A 109 14.86 13.61 -13.40
N ASN A 110 15.20 14.66 -14.15
CA ASN A 110 14.83 14.78 -15.55
C ASN A 110 14.88 13.40 -16.21
N PHE A 111 13.81 13.02 -16.93
CA PHE A 111 13.70 11.82 -17.77
C PHE A 111 14.73 11.79 -18.94
N SER A 112 15.87 12.41 -18.75
CA SER A 112 16.97 12.49 -19.69
C SER A 112 18.00 11.42 -19.31
N LYS A 113 17.93 10.31 -20.04
CA LYS A 113 18.93 9.23 -20.15
C LYS A 113 19.03 8.25 -18.97
N ALA A 114 18.19 7.22 -19.02
CA ALA A 114 18.64 5.86 -18.70
C ALA A 114 18.47 5.00 -19.95
N GLY A 115 19.41 5.14 -20.89
CA GLY A 115 19.65 4.10 -21.88
C GLY A 115 20.22 2.90 -21.14
N SER A 116 19.39 1.90 -20.86
CA SER A 116 19.82 0.56 -20.49
C SER A 116 18.94 -0.44 -21.21
N ARG A 117 19.56 -1.48 -21.75
CA ARG A 117 18.97 -2.52 -22.59
C ARG A 117 18.10 -3.44 -21.73
N THR A 118 16.96 -2.96 -21.25
CA THR A 118 16.03 -3.77 -20.45
C THR A 118 14.95 -4.37 -21.34
N GLY A 119 14.62 -5.65 -21.11
CA GLY A 119 13.58 -6.35 -21.88
C GLY A 119 12.19 -5.76 -21.65
N SER A 120 11.24 -6.05 -22.53
CA SER A 120 9.86 -5.53 -22.46
C SER A 120 9.22 -5.72 -21.08
N VAL A 121 9.36 -6.89 -20.47
CA VAL A 121 8.81 -7.23 -19.15
C VAL A 121 9.27 -6.28 -18.03
N ASP A 122 10.54 -5.85 -18.06
CA ASP A 122 11.10 -4.93 -17.07
C ASP A 122 10.62 -3.49 -17.27
N VAL A 123 10.30 -3.12 -18.52
CA VAL A 123 9.72 -1.81 -18.84
C VAL A 123 8.27 -1.71 -18.37
N HIS A 124 7.46 -2.75 -18.60
CA HIS A 124 6.07 -2.81 -18.17
C HIS A 124 5.95 -2.78 -16.63
N SER A 125 6.78 -3.57 -15.93
CA SER A 125 6.82 -3.59 -14.46
C SER A 125 7.21 -2.22 -13.88
N LYS A 126 8.19 -1.54 -14.48
CA LYS A 126 8.62 -0.20 -14.07
C LYS A 126 7.53 0.85 -14.29
N LYS A 127 6.88 0.87 -15.46
CA LYS A 127 5.78 1.80 -15.74
C LYS A 127 4.64 1.66 -14.72
N ARG A 128 4.28 0.42 -14.39
CA ARG A 128 3.28 0.14 -13.35
C ARG A 128 3.73 0.65 -11.98
N ALA A 129 4.98 0.42 -11.60
CA ALA A 129 5.52 0.91 -10.32
C ALA A 129 5.53 2.45 -10.25
N ASP A 130 5.94 3.12 -11.33
CA ASP A 130 5.94 4.58 -11.42
C ASP A 130 4.51 5.14 -11.32
N PHE A 131 3.55 4.51 -12.01
CA PHE A 131 2.12 4.81 -11.88
C PHE A 131 1.64 4.66 -10.42
N CYS A 132 1.89 3.53 -9.78
CA CYS A 132 1.48 3.29 -8.38
C CYS A 132 2.06 4.35 -7.44
N SER A 133 3.33 4.72 -7.62
CA SER A 133 3.98 5.77 -6.82
C SER A 133 3.30 7.12 -7.00
N ARG A 134 2.96 7.52 -8.24
CA ARG A 134 2.26 8.78 -8.52
C ARG A 134 0.79 8.77 -8.10
N PHE A 135 0.13 7.62 -8.20
CA PHE A 135 -1.21 7.43 -7.68
C PHE A 135 -1.23 7.68 -6.17
N VAL A 136 -0.35 7.03 -5.41
CA VAL A 136 -0.21 7.25 -3.96
C VAL A 136 0.09 8.71 -3.65
N ARG A 137 0.95 9.37 -4.45
CA ARG A 137 1.23 10.81 -4.31
C ARG A 137 -0.04 11.66 -4.44
N LEU A 138 -0.86 11.42 -5.47
CA LEU A 138 -2.13 12.14 -5.67
C LEU A 138 -3.08 11.94 -4.48
N GLN A 139 -3.19 10.70 -3.98
CA GLN A 139 -3.98 10.39 -2.78
C GLN A 139 -3.43 11.13 -1.54
N GLY A 140 -2.12 11.22 -1.40
CA GLY A 140 -1.46 11.95 -0.33
C GLY A 140 -1.70 13.46 -0.37
N VAL A 141 -1.72 14.07 -1.57
CA VAL A 141 -2.13 15.48 -1.75
C VAL A 141 -3.55 15.70 -1.22
N LEU A 142 -4.47 14.81 -1.60
CA LEU A 142 -5.87 14.88 -1.20
C LEU A 142 -6.07 14.69 0.31
N TRP A 143 -5.33 13.76 0.92
CA TRP A 143 -5.37 13.46 2.35
C TRP A 143 -4.77 14.58 3.22
N THR A 144 -3.57 15.04 2.87
CA THR A 144 -2.80 16.01 3.69
C THR A 144 -3.14 17.46 3.38
N LYS A 145 -3.71 17.74 2.19
CA LYS A 145 -3.85 19.07 1.60
C LYS A 145 -2.52 19.80 1.36
N VAL A 146 -1.40 19.11 1.42
CA VAL A 146 -0.06 19.64 1.16
C VAL A 146 0.26 19.54 -0.33
N ASP A 147 0.82 20.62 -0.89
CA ASP A 147 1.12 20.80 -2.32
C ASP A 147 -0.13 20.62 -3.22
N ILE A 148 -1.28 21.15 -2.78
CA ILE A 148 -2.56 21.04 -3.50
C ILE A 148 -2.54 21.72 -4.88
N ASP A 149 -1.65 22.69 -5.07
CA ASP A 149 -1.36 23.37 -6.32
C ASP A 149 -0.79 22.42 -7.39
N GLU A 150 -0.10 21.34 -6.99
CA GLU A 150 0.40 20.31 -7.91
C GLU A 150 -0.71 19.33 -8.37
N TYR A 151 -1.88 19.32 -7.73
CA TYR A 151 -2.92 18.31 -7.94
C TYR A 151 -3.29 18.12 -9.42
N LYS A 152 -3.60 19.22 -10.12
CA LYS A 152 -4.07 19.15 -11.52
C LYS A 152 -3.01 18.65 -12.49
N MET A 153 -1.75 18.98 -12.22
CA MET A 153 -0.62 18.49 -13.01
C MET A 153 -0.44 16.98 -12.80
N ILE A 154 -0.48 16.51 -11.55
CA ILE A 154 -0.33 15.09 -11.21
C ILE A 154 -1.51 14.29 -11.78
N GLU A 155 -2.75 14.77 -11.60
CA GLU A 155 -3.99 14.14 -12.10
C GLU A 155 -3.94 13.91 -13.62
N SER A 156 -3.58 14.93 -14.40
CA SER A 156 -3.59 14.85 -15.87
C SER A 156 -2.58 13.82 -16.39
N SER A 157 -1.38 13.81 -15.82
CA SER A 157 -0.33 12.84 -16.14
C SER A 157 -0.76 11.41 -15.77
N LEU A 158 -1.31 11.26 -14.55
CA LEU A 158 -1.74 9.96 -14.01
C LEU A 158 -2.88 9.34 -14.81
N LEU A 159 -3.87 10.13 -15.25
CA LEU A 159 -4.98 9.66 -16.07
C LEU A 159 -4.50 9.09 -17.42
N THR A 160 -3.53 9.77 -18.03
CA THR A 160 -2.92 9.30 -19.29
C THR A 160 -2.22 7.97 -19.10
N GLU A 161 -1.47 7.81 -18.01
CA GLU A 161 -0.80 6.55 -17.67
C GLU A 161 -1.77 5.44 -17.31
N PHE A 162 -2.83 5.76 -16.58
CA PHE A 162 -3.87 4.82 -16.18
C PHE A 162 -4.54 4.18 -17.41
N ILE A 163 -4.98 5.01 -18.38
CA ILE A 163 -5.59 4.52 -19.62
C ILE A 163 -4.63 3.59 -20.37
N ASN A 164 -3.37 4.02 -20.54
CA ASN A 164 -2.37 3.19 -21.21
C ASN A 164 -2.14 1.84 -20.51
N LEU A 165 -2.09 1.81 -19.17
CA LEU A 165 -1.91 0.58 -18.41
C LEU A 165 -3.12 -0.36 -18.48
N LEU A 166 -4.33 0.19 -18.54
CA LEU A 166 -5.55 -0.60 -18.77
C LEU A 166 -5.56 -1.20 -20.18
N ASP A 167 -5.23 -0.41 -21.21
CA ASP A 167 -5.26 -0.85 -22.60
C ASP A 167 -4.27 -2.00 -22.88
N VAL A 168 -3.10 -1.98 -22.24
CA VAL A 168 -2.09 -3.04 -22.37
C VAL A 168 -2.28 -4.19 -21.37
N GLY A 169 -3.25 -4.09 -20.45
CA GLY A 169 -3.54 -5.12 -19.44
C GLY A 169 -2.52 -5.21 -18.30
N ASP A 170 -1.70 -4.17 -18.08
CA ASP A 170 -0.68 -4.16 -17.01
C ASP A 170 -1.25 -3.77 -15.63
N LEU A 171 -2.49 -3.27 -15.60
CA LEU A 171 -3.20 -2.87 -14.39
C LEU A 171 -4.59 -3.51 -14.36
N ASP A 172 -4.63 -4.80 -14.03
CA ASP A 172 -5.85 -5.59 -13.91
C ASP A 172 -6.02 -6.17 -12.50
N GLY A 173 -7.12 -6.91 -12.26
CA GLY A 173 -7.33 -7.70 -11.05
C GLY A 173 -7.16 -6.93 -9.73
N ILE A 174 -6.26 -7.42 -8.87
CA ILE A 174 -6.06 -6.91 -7.51
C ILE A 174 -5.54 -5.47 -7.48
N PRO A 175 -4.47 -5.08 -8.23
CA PRO A 175 -4.03 -3.70 -8.30
C PRO A 175 -5.12 -2.69 -8.68
N LEU A 176 -5.99 -3.04 -9.63
CA LEU A 176 -7.10 -2.17 -10.02
C LEU A 176 -8.13 -2.00 -8.89
N ILE A 177 -8.43 -3.08 -8.15
CA ILE A 177 -9.28 -3.01 -6.96
C ILE A 177 -8.64 -2.12 -5.88
N MET A 178 -7.32 -2.23 -5.66
CA MET A 178 -6.60 -1.38 -4.69
C MET A 178 -6.71 0.10 -5.04
N VAL A 179 -6.56 0.45 -6.32
CA VAL A 179 -6.76 1.81 -6.83
C VAL A 179 -8.18 2.30 -6.52
N ALA A 180 -9.20 1.52 -6.90
CA ALA A 180 -10.60 1.91 -6.70
C ALA A 180 -10.96 2.09 -5.22
N VAL A 181 -10.62 1.12 -4.36
CA VAL A 181 -10.92 1.17 -2.92
C VAL A 181 -10.20 2.34 -2.25
N THR A 182 -8.94 2.59 -2.61
CA THR A 182 -8.19 3.72 -2.07
C THR A 182 -8.82 5.05 -2.47
N SER A 183 -9.22 5.22 -3.73
CA SER A 183 -9.90 6.44 -4.17
C SER A 183 -11.22 6.67 -3.43
N ILE A 184 -12.04 5.64 -3.29
CA ILE A 184 -13.30 5.72 -2.52
C ILE A 184 -13.01 6.11 -1.06
N PHE A 185 -12.04 5.46 -0.43
CA PHE A 185 -11.64 5.76 0.94
C PHE A 185 -11.21 7.23 1.09
N ILE A 186 -10.29 7.72 0.26
CA ILE A 186 -9.76 9.09 0.37
C ILE A 186 -10.86 10.14 0.15
N ILE A 187 -11.76 9.92 -0.81
CA ILE A 187 -12.90 10.83 -1.05
C ILE A 187 -13.77 10.96 0.21
N HIS A 188 -14.13 9.84 0.85
CA HIS A 188 -14.93 9.84 2.09
C HIS A 188 -14.26 10.54 3.27
N GLN A 189 -12.96 10.86 3.20
CA GLN A 189 -12.22 11.51 4.28
C GLN A 189 -12.10 13.03 4.06
N ILE A 190 -12.58 13.52 2.92
CA ILE A 190 -12.47 14.92 2.48
C ILE A 190 -13.83 15.63 2.52
N GLU A 191 -14.92 14.88 2.40
CA GLU A 191 -16.29 15.33 2.68
C GLU A 191 -16.51 15.59 4.18
#